data_AF-A0A820HST8-F1
#
_entry.id   AF-A0A820HST8-F1
#
_cell.length_a   1.000
_cell.length_b   1.000
_cell.length_c   1.000
_cell.angle_alpha   90.00
_cell.angle_beta   90.00
_cell.angle_gamma   90.00
#
_symmetry.space_group_name_H-M   'P 1'
#
loop_
_entity.id
_entity.type
_entity.pdbx_description
1 polymer ?
#
loop_
_entity_poly.entity_id
_entity_poly.type
_entity_poly.pdbx_seq_one_letter_code
_entity_poly.pdbx_strand_id
1 'polypeptide(L)'
;GAQTTDADTVIDRMVGVAVPNLSGDYASMLANHYITKPTPGLVAGDAWSDYLPFSAPLISDWRKPLACGEFNTTNDKCVDP
;
A
#
# COMPACT_ATOMS: atom_id res chain seq x y z
N GLY A 1 -23.27 -2.81 -17.67
CA GLY A 1 -21.84 -3.06 -17.91
C GLY A 1 -21.43 -4.29 -17.13
N ALA A 2 -20.80 -5.26 -17.80
CA ALA A 2 -19.95 -6.32 -17.22
C ALA A 2 -20.28 -6.84 -15.80
N GLN A 3 -21.33 -7.65 -15.65
CA GLN A 3 -21.61 -8.41 -14.42
C GLN A 3 -20.92 -9.78 -14.52
N THR A 4 -19.62 -9.84 -14.31
CA THR A 4 -18.86 -11.10 -14.27
C THR A 4 -17.98 -11.14 -13.04
N THR A 5 -17.80 -12.33 -12.48
CA THR A 5 -16.85 -12.62 -11.39
C THR A 5 -15.67 -13.45 -11.87
N ASP A 6 -15.57 -13.71 -13.18
CA ASP A 6 -14.42 -14.36 -13.80
C ASP A 6 -13.21 -13.42 -13.77
N ALA A 7 -12.11 -13.85 -13.16
CA ALA A 7 -10.95 -13.01 -12.89
C ALA A 7 -10.27 -12.55 -14.20
N ASP A 8 -10.10 -13.45 -15.17
CA ASP A 8 -9.42 -13.16 -16.43
C ASP A 8 -10.19 -12.10 -17.23
N THR A 9 -11.51 -12.25 -17.32
CA THR A 9 -12.38 -11.26 -17.98
C THR A 9 -12.32 -9.89 -17.29
N VAL A 10 -12.19 -9.86 -15.96
CA VAL A 10 -12.06 -8.60 -15.21
C VAL A 10 -10.70 -7.96 -15.48
N ILE A 11 -9.62 -8.73 -15.48
CA ILE A 11 -8.25 -8.27 -15.76
C ILE A 11 -8.16 -7.64 -17.15
N ASP A 12 -8.66 -8.32 -18.18
CA ASP A 12 -8.66 -7.80 -19.55
C ASP A 12 -9.42 -6.47 -19.70
N ARG A 13 -10.50 -6.29 -18.92
CA ARG A 13 -11.31 -5.07 -18.93
C ARG A 13 -10.71 -3.93 -18.14
N MET A 14 -9.76 -4.19 -17.24
CA MET A 14 -9.12 -3.15 -16.44
C MET A 14 -8.05 -2.39 -17.21
N VAL A 15 -7.40 -3.00 -18.21
CA VAL A 15 -6.37 -2.33 -19.02
C VAL A 15 -6.94 -1.07 -19.70
N GLY A 16 -6.30 0.07 -19.48
CA GLY A 16 -6.71 1.38 -20.01
C GLY A 16 -7.76 2.11 -19.16
N VAL A 17 -8.30 1.49 -18.09
CA VAL A 17 -9.15 2.20 -17.12
C VAL A 17 -8.34 3.29 -16.43
N ALA A 18 -8.90 4.51 -16.41
CA ALA A 18 -8.33 5.66 -15.73
C ALA A 18 -9.34 6.25 -14.74
N VAL A 19 -8.93 6.41 -13.49
CA VAL A 19 -9.76 6.96 -12.40
C VAL A 19 -9.02 8.08 -11.67
N PRO A 20 -9.71 9.12 -11.16
CA PRO A 20 -9.06 10.13 -10.32
C PRO A 20 -8.40 9.50 -9.09
N ASN A 21 -7.22 10.00 -8.71
CA ASN A 21 -6.48 9.58 -7.53
C ASN A 21 -6.50 10.67 -6.43
N LEU A 22 -6.00 10.31 -5.24
CA LEU A 22 -6.02 11.20 -4.07
C LEU A 22 -5.05 12.39 -4.16
N SER A 23 -4.19 12.43 -5.18
CA SER A 23 -3.25 13.53 -5.43
C SER A 23 -3.78 14.55 -6.44
N GLY A 24 -4.98 14.35 -6.97
CA GLY A 24 -5.61 15.23 -7.95
C GLY A 24 -5.32 14.88 -9.42
N ASP A 25 -4.54 13.82 -9.68
CA ASP A 25 -4.26 13.30 -11.02
C ASP A 25 -5.09 12.03 -11.31
N TYR A 26 -4.79 11.33 -12.40
CA TYR A 26 -5.40 10.03 -12.74
C TYR A 26 -4.45 8.86 -12.45
N ALA A 27 -5.01 7.77 -11.91
CA ALA A 27 -4.38 6.46 -11.89
C ALA A 27 -4.92 5.65 -13.07
N SER A 28 -4.02 5.11 -13.90
CA SER A 28 -4.35 4.32 -15.08
C SER A 28 -3.72 2.94 -15.00
N MET A 29 -4.47 1.90 -15.36
CA MET A 29 -3.97 0.53 -15.49
C MET A 29 -3.33 0.33 -16.87
N LEU A 30 -2.04 0.02 -16.90
CA LEU A 30 -1.30 -0.22 -18.14
C LEU A 30 -1.39 -1.70 -18.58
N ALA A 31 -1.10 -1.98 -19.85
CA ALA A 31 -1.17 -3.32 -20.43
C ALA A 31 -0.17 -4.32 -19.81
N ASN A 32 0.90 -3.83 -19.18
CA ASN A 32 1.84 -4.63 -18.39
C ASN A 32 1.38 -4.85 -16.93
N HIS A 33 0.13 -4.50 -16.60
CA HIS A 33 -0.48 -4.56 -15.27
C HIS A 33 0.18 -3.64 -14.22
N TYR A 34 0.80 -2.55 -14.65
CA TYR A 34 1.33 -1.53 -13.75
C TYR A 34 0.33 -0.39 -13.64
N ILE A 35 0.15 0.15 -12.44
CA ILE A 35 -0.71 1.32 -12.21
C ILE A 35 0.17 2.58 -12.21
N THR A 36 -0.24 3.63 -12.95
CA THR A 36 0.50 4.90 -12.99
C THR A 36 0.39 5.64 -11.66
N LYS A 37 1.52 6.19 -11.18
CA LYS A 37 1.59 7.06 -10.00
C LYS A 37 2.30 8.37 -10.37
N PRO A 38 1.74 9.55 -10.04
CA PRO A 38 2.35 10.84 -10.37
C PRO A 38 3.46 11.23 -9.38
N THR A 39 4.44 10.35 -9.15
CA THR A 39 5.61 10.71 -8.31
C THR A 39 6.88 10.08 -8.85
N PRO A 40 7.97 10.84 -9.01
CA PRO A 40 9.28 10.32 -9.43
C PRO A 40 9.98 9.45 -8.36
N GLY A 41 9.26 8.90 -7.38
CA GLY A 41 9.86 8.13 -6.29
C GLY A 41 8.87 7.42 -5.37
N LEU A 42 9.44 6.70 -4.39
CA LEU A 42 8.71 6.13 -3.26
C LEU A 42 8.16 7.27 -2.41
N VAL A 43 6.89 7.16 -2.02
CA VAL A 43 6.30 8.05 -1.01
C VAL A 43 6.28 7.24 0.27
N ALA A 44 6.94 7.74 1.31
CA ALA A 44 6.85 7.14 2.63
C ALA A 44 5.39 7.16 3.07
N GLY A 45 4.83 6.00 3.39
CA GLY A 45 3.50 5.93 3.97
C GLY A 45 3.53 6.59 5.34
N ASP A 46 2.55 7.45 5.61
CA ASP A 46 2.32 7.96 6.96
C ASP A 46 1.57 6.92 7.78
N ALA A 47 2.00 6.72 9.02
CA ALA A 47 1.38 5.77 9.91
C ALA A 47 0.09 6.36 10.48
N TRP A 48 -0.92 5.51 10.75
CA TRP A 48 -2.17 5.92 11.40
C TRP A 48 -2.00 6.21 12.91
N SER A 49 -0.76 6.25 13.40
CA SER A 49 -0.42 6.38 14.82
C SER A 49 -1.01 7.63 15.47
N ASP A 50 -1.21 8.71 14.72
CA ASP A 50 -1.87 9.92 15.19
C ASP A 50 -3.34 9.71 15.61
N TYR A 51 -3.99 8.70 15.02
CA TYR A 51 -5.39 8.36 15.27
C TYR A 51 -5.56 7.14 16.16
N LEU A 52 -4.47 6.41 16.42
CA LEU A 52 -4.44 5.19 17.21
C LEU A 52 -3.34 5.31 18.27
N PRO A 53 -3.60 6.00 19.40
CA PRO A 53 -2.59 6.25 20.42
C PRO A 53 -1.93 4.98 20.97
N PHE A 54 -2.62 3.84 20.93
CA PHE A 54 -2.07 2.55 21.37
C PHE A 54 -0.92 2.08 20.46
N SER A 55 -0.94 2.41 19.16
CA SER A 55 0.07 2.03 18.19
C SER A 55 1.14 3.10 17.96
N ALA A 56 1.09 4.20 18.72
CA ALA A 56 2.09 5.27 18.65
C ALA A 56 3.55 4.78 18.73
N PRO A 57 3.92 3.80 19.58
CA PRO A 57 5.30 3.32 19.64
C PRO A 57 5.59 2.18 18.65
N LEU A 58 4.64 1.78 17.81
CA LEU A 58 4.78 0.61 16.94
C LEU A 58 5.19 1.04 15.54
N ILE A 59 6.24 0.42 15.01
CA ILE A 59 6.68 0.58 13.62
C ILE A 59 6.79 -0.78 12.94
N SER A 60 6.59 -0.78 11.61
CA SER A 60 6.79 -1.99 10.81
C SER A 60 8.23 -2.13 10.33
N ASP A 61 9.08 -2.85 11.07
CA ASP A 61 10.46 -3.13 10.66
C ASP A 61 10.64 -4.55 10.12
N TRP A 62 10.80 -4.65 8.81
CA TRP A 62 11.03 -5.90 8.08
C TRP A 62 12.48 -6.07 7.63
N ARG A 63 13.38 -5.15 8.01
CA ARG A 63 14.77 -5.16 7.55
C ARG A 63 15.56 -6.16 8.38
N LYS A 64 16.40 -6.95 7.70
CA LYS A 64 17.36 -7.83 8.37
C LYS A 64 18.39 -6.99 9.16
N PRO A 65 18.83 -7.43 10.35
CA PRO A 65 18.58 -8.74 10.95
C PRO A 65 17.27 -8.84 11.75
N LEU A 66 16.60 -7.72 12.02
CA LEU A 66 15.48 -7.67 12.96
C LEU A 66 14.23 -8.37 12.41
N ALA A 67 13.79 -7.98 11.20
CA ALA A 67 12.70 -8.62 10.43
C ALA A 67 11.47 -9.02 11.27
N CYS A 68 11.07 -8.18 12.21
CA CYS A 68 10.10 -8.50 13.26
C CYS A 68 8.66 -8.14 12.90
N GLY A 69 8.47 -7.32 11.88
CA GLY A 69 7.15 -6.91 11.39
C GLY A 69 6.43 -5.90 12.26
N GLU A 70 6.40 -6.10 13.58
CA GLU A 70 5.90 -5.15 14.56
C GLU A 70 6.94 -4.92 15.65
N PHE A 71 7.62 -3.77 15.57
CA PHE A 71 8.65 -3.35 16.51
C PHE A 71 8.13 -2.24 17.41
N ASN A 72 8.35 -2.39 18.72
CA ASN A 72 8.04 -1.35 19.69
C ASN A 72 9.29 -0.49 19.96
N THR A 73 9.25 0.76 19.53
CA THR A 73 10.36 1.72 19.64
C THR A 73 10.59 2.25 21.05
N THR A 74 9.70 1.96 22.00
CA THR A 74 9.83 2.41 23.38
C THR A 74 10.65 1.43 24.22
N ASN A 75 10.55 0.13 23.93
CA ASN A 75 11.22 -0.92 24.69
C ASN A 75 12.20 -1.77 23.87
N ASP A 76 12.36 -1.45 22.59
CA ASP A 76 13.20 -2.16 21.61
C ASP A 76 12.88 -3.65 21.46
N LYS A 77 11.60 -4.01 21.48
CA LYS A 77 11.15 -5.40 21.35
C LYS A 77 10.22 -5.61 20.17
N CYS A 78 10.32 -6.80 19.59
CA CYS A 78 9.30 -7.35 18.70
C CYS A 78 8.03 -7.61 19.53
N VAL A 79 6.86 -7.27 18.99
CA VAL A 79 5.59 -7.53 19.66
C VAL A 79 5.19 -9.01 19.51
N ASP A 80 5.48 -9.61 18.35
CA ASP A 80 5.41 -11.05 18.14
C ASP A 80 6.77 -11.74 18.41
N PRO A 81 6.80 -12.90 19.10
CA PRO A 81 7.98 -13.74 19.25
C PRO A 81 8.32 -14.57 17.99
#